data_AF-A0A1E4S9H4-F1
#
_entry.id   AF-A0A1E4S9H4-F1
#
_cell.length_a   1.000
_cell.length_b   1.000
_cell.length_c   1.000
_cell.angle_alpha   90.00
_cell.angle_beta   90.00
_cell.angle_gamma   90.00
#
_symmetry.space_group_name_H-M   'P 1'
#
loop_
_entity.id
_entity.type
_entity.pdbx_description
1 polymer ?
#
loop_
_entity_poly.entity_id
_entity_poly.type
_entity_poly.pdbx_seq_one_letter_code
_entity_poly.pdbx_strand_id
1 'polypeptide(L)'
;MPPKVKRLSGLQKEVLRLYRKCLRASFTKPKENQHHFIEYSRNEFKKHQKLPKKEYSTIEYLLRTGYRRFEMFSAPEIKDIK
;
A
#
# COMPACT_ATOMS: atom_id res chain seq x y z
N MET A 1 -21.80 -19.16 -17.87
CA MET A 1 -21.80 -17.67 -17.80
C MET A 1 -20.48 -17.24 -17.17
N PRO A 2 -19.66 -16.40 -17.81
CA PRO A 2 -18.41 -15.93 -17.20
C PRO A 2 -18.74 -15.01 -16.01
N PRO A 3 -17.92 -14.98 -14.94
CA PRO A 3 -18.17 -14.13 -13.80
C PRO A 3 -18.14 -12.66 -14.21
N LYS A 4 -19.19 -11.90 -13.85
CA LYS A 4 -19.29 -10.47 -14.12
C LYS A 4 -18.19 -9.74 -13.33
N VAL A 5 -17.08 -9.43 -13.97
CA VAL A 5 -15.95 -8.72 -13.36
C VAL A 5 -16.45 -7.38 -12.82
N LYS A 6 -16.56 -7.27 -11.49
CA LYS A 6 -16.97 -6.02 -10.85
C LYS A 6 -15.86 -4.99 -11.06
N ARG A 7 -16.17 -3.94 -11.84
CA ARG A 7 -15.26 -2.82 -12.08
C ARG A 7 -14.86 -2.19 -10.74
N LEU A 8 -13.56 -2.09 -10.51
CA LEU A 8 -13.03 -1.42 -9.31
C LEU A 8 -13.36 0.07 -9.34
N SER A 9 -13.73 0.64 -8.18
CA SER A 9 -13.90 2.08 -8.01
C SER A 9 -12.57 2.82 -8.14
N GLY A 10 -12.61 4.16 -8.29
CA GLY A 10 -11.41 5.00 -8.33
C GLY A 10 -10.54 4.80 -7.08
N LEU A 11 -11.16 4.85 -5.89
CA LEU A 11 -10.46 4.62 -4.62
C LEU A 11 -9.85 3.22 -4.52
N GLN A 12 -10.55 2.17 -4.96
CA GLN A 12 -9.99 0.81 -4.97
C GLN A 12 -8.77 0.70 -5.88
N LYS A 13 -8.80 1.35 -7.06
CA LYS A 13 -7.64 1.42 -7.95
C LYS A 13 -6.48 2.18 -7.30
N GLU A 14 -6.76 3.26 -6.58
CA GLU A 14 -5.73 4.01 -5.85
C GLU A 14 -5.10 3.20 -4.72
N VAL A 15 -5.88 2.44 -3.96
CA VAL A 15 -5.34 1.52 -2.93
C VAL A 15 -4.36 0.54 -3.55
N LEU A 16 -4.73 -0.10 -4.67
CA LEU A 16 -3.83 -1.02 -5.40
C LEU A 16 -2.62 -0.32 -6.03
N ARG A 17 -2.76 0.95 -6.42
CA ARG A 17 -1.66 1.75 -6.93
C ARG A 17 -0.66 2.05 -5.83
N LEU A 18 -1.12 2.51 -4.66
CA LEU A 18 -0.27 2.78 -3.50
C LEU A 18 0.44 1.50 -3.04
N TYR A 19 -0.27 0.38 -2.92
CA TYR A 19 0.35 -0.90 -2.55
C TYR A 19 1.50 -1.28 -3.49
N ARG A 20 1.28 -1.19 -4.81
CA ARG A 20 2.33 -1.48 -5.80
C ARG A 20 3.49 -0.48 -5.74
N LYS A 21 3.22 0.80 -5.46
CA LYS A 21 4.29 1.80 -5.24
C LYS A 21 5.15 1.40 -4.05
N CYS A 22 4.55 1.01 -2.93
CA CYS A 22 5.28 0.57 -1.74
C CYS A 22 6.21 -0.61 -2.06
N LEU A 23 5.68 -1.67 -2.71
CA LEU A 23 6.48 -2.84 -3.08
C LEU A 23 7.63 -2.48 -4.02
N ARG A 24 7.40 -1.62 -5.02
CA ARG A 24 8.46 -1.18 -5.94
C ARG A 24 9.56 -0.41 -5.23
N ALA A 25 9.19 0.48 -4.30
CA ALA A 25 10.15 1.21 -3.48
C ALA A 25 10.92 0.27 -2.53
N SER A 26 10.34 -0.83 -2.05
CA SER A 26 11.08 -1.84 -1.28
C SER A 26 12.26 -2.41 -2.06
N PHE A 27 12.12 -2.62 -3.38
CA PHE A 27 13.20 -3.14 -4.22
C PHE A 27 14.31 -2.14 -4.52
N THR A 28 14.13 -0.85 -4.20
CA THR A 28 15.21 0.15 -4.30
C THR A 28 16.07 0.21 -3.03
N LYS A 29 15.72 -0.55 -2.00
CA LYS A 29 16.45 -0.61 -0.71
C LYS A 29 17.53 -1.71 -0.74
N PRO A 30 18.52 -1.68 0.18
CA PRO A 30 19.51 -2.75 0.30
C PRO A 30 18.86 -4.13 0.40
N LYS A 31 19.39 -5.13 -0.31
CA LYS A 31 18.79 -6.47 -0.49
C LYS A 31 18.44 -7.13 0.83
N GLU A 32 19.32 -6.99 1.81
CA GLU A 32 19.19 -7.48 3.17
C GLU A 32 17.95 -6.92 3.89
N ASN A 33 17.55 -5.69 3.60
CA ASN A 33 16.48 -5.00 4.30
C ASN A 33 15.15 -5.00 3.53
N GLN A 34 15.14 -5.35 2.23
CA GLN A 34 13.92 -5.31 1.39
C GLN A 34 12.74 -6.06 2.00
N HIS A 35 13.03 -7.19 2.65
CA HIS A 35 12.00 -8.03 3.26
C HIS A 35 11.22 -7.31 4.36
N HIS A 36 11.88 -6.51 5.21
CA HIS A 36 11.22 -5.68 6.23
C HIS A 36 10.23 -4.69 5.59
N PHE A 37 10.63 -4.02 4.49
CA PHE A 37 9.75 -3.09 3.78
C PHE A 37 8.53 -3.77 3.15
N ILE A 38 8.73 -4.95 2.57
CA ILE A 38 7.65 -5.73 1.97
C ILE A 38 6.68 -6.22 3.04
N GLU A 39 7.20 -6.74 4.16
CA GLU A 39 6.40 -7.24 5.27
C GLU A 39 5.61 -6.13 5.94
N TYR A 40 6.25 -4.99 6.24
CA TYR A 40 5.59 -3.80 6.75
C TYR A 40 4.43 -3.37 5.84
N SER A 41 4.69 -3.26 4.54
CA SER A 41 3.66 -2.88 3.55
C SER A 41 2.53 -3.89 3.53
N ARG A 42 2.80 -5.19 3.55
CA ARG A 42 1.76 -6.23 3.58
C ARG A 42 0.93 -6.15 4.86
N ASN A 43 1.58 -5.99 6.00
CA ASN A 43 0.93 -5.96 7.30
C ASN A 43 0.02 -4.74 7.43
N GLU A 44 0.47 -3.55 7.02
CA GLU A 44 -0.35 -2.34 7.04
C GLU A 44 -1.61 -2.47 6.18
N PHE A 45 -1.50 -3.01 4.96
CA PHE A 45 -2.68 -3.19 4.10
C PHE A 45 -3.59 -4.32 4.60
N LYS A 46 -3.02 -5.37 5.20
CA LYS A 46 -3.78 -6.51 5.77
C LYS A 46 -4.65 -6.08 6.95
N LYS A 47 -4.19 -5.14 7.79
CA LYS A 47 -4.98 -4.56 8.90
C LYS A 47 -6.35 -4.03 8.44
N HIS A 48 -6.43 -3.52 7.22
CA HIS A 48 -7.64 -2.91 6.67
C HIS A 48 -8.32 -3.76 5.58
N GLN A 49 -7.91 -5.03 5.40
CA GLN A 49 -8.47 -5.91 4.36
C GLN A 49 -9.98 -6.15 4.51
N LYS A 50 -10.48 -6.13 5.75
CA LYS A 50 -11.90 -6.33 6.07
C LYS A 50 -12.73 -5.04 6.02
N LEU A 51 -12.11 -3.89 5.72
CA LEU A 51 -12.81 -2.62 5.63
C LEU A 51 -13.88 -2.68 4.51
N PRO A 52 -15.14 -2.32 4.78
CA PRO A 52 -16.16 -2.34 3.75
C PRO A 52 -15.80 -1.39 2.60
N LYS A 53 -16.01 -1.87 1.37
CA LYS A 53 -15.65 -1.15 0.12
C LYS A 53 -16.38 0.20 -0.07
N LYS A 54 -17.42 0.46 0.73
CA LYS A 54 -18.24 1.67 0.70
C LYS A 54 -17.85 2.68 1.79
N GLU A 55 -16.90 2.36 2.66
CA GLU A 55 -16.35 3.29 3.66
C GLU A 55 -15.40 4.29 3.02
N TYR A 56 -15.91 5.14 2.12
CA TYR A 56 -15.11 6.00 1.27
C TYR A 56 -14.23 6.97 2.08
N SER A 57 -14.79 7.64 3.09
CA SER A 57 -14.07 8.60 3.92
C SER A 57 -12.90 7.97 4.66
N THR A 58 -13.08 6.75 5.19
CA THR A 58 -12.02 5.99 5.85
C THR A 58 -10.93 5.57 4.86
N ILE A 59 -11.32 5.10 3.67
CA ILE A 59 -10.37 4.74 2.62
C ILE A 59 -9.55 5.95 2.17
N GLU A 60 -10.17 7.11 2.00
CA GLU A 60 -9.48 8.35 1.64
C GLU A 60 -8.50 8.80 2.72
N TYR A 61 -8.91 8.75 3.98
CA TYR A 61 -8.02 9.04 5.11
C TYR A 61 -6.81 8.09 5.14
N LEU A 62 -7.04 6.80 4.96
CA LEU A 62 -5.97 5.79 4.93
C LEU A 62 -5.06 5.98 3.71
N LEU A 63 -5.60 6.33 2.54
CA LEU A 63 -4.80 6.65 1.35
C LEU A 63 -3.90 7.85 1.60
N ARG A 64 -4.44 8.96 2.12
CA ARG A 64 -3.65 10.16 2.44
C ARG A 64 -2.54 9.85 3.44
N THR A 65 -2.85 9.09 4.48
CA THR A 65 -1.88 8.67 5.50
C THR A 65 -0.82 7.74 4.90
N GLY A 66 -1.23 6.77 4.08
CA GLY A 66 -0.35 5.83 3.42
C GLY A 66 0.59 6.49 2.41
N TYR A 67 0.13 7.50 1.65
CA TYR A 67 1.00 8.28 0.75
C TYR A 67 2.06 9.08 1.53
N ARG A 68 1.70 9.72 2.65
CA ARG A 68 2.70 10.40 3.51
C ARG A 68 3.76 9.44 4.04
N ARG A 69 3.34 8.27 4.53
CA ARG A 69 4.28 7.22 4.98
C ARG A 69 5.16 6.73 3.83
N PHE A 70 4.57 6.54 2.65
CA PHE A 70 5.30 6.16 1.43
C PHE A 70 6.39 7.15 1.07
N GLU A 71 6.09 8.46 1.08
CA GLU A 71 7.08 9.50 0.80
C GLU A 71 8.28 9.38 1.76
N MET A 72 8.01 9.25 3.07
CA MET A 72 9.07 9.11 4.08
C MET A 72 9.95 7.88 3.83
N PHE A 73 9.38 6.68 3.73
CA PHE A 73 10.22 5.48 3.59
C PHE A 73 10.83 5.33 2.20
N SER A 74 10.26 5.96 1.16
CA SER A 74 10.84 5.96 -0.18
C SER A 74 12.13 6.77 -0.26
N ALA A 75 12.35 7.70 0.68
CA ALA A 75 13.54 8.53 0.74
C ALA A 75 14.83 7.68 0.79
N PRO A 76 15.85 8.01 -0.02
CA PRO A 76 17.07 7.21 -0.15
C PRO A 76 17.88 7.10 1.14
N GLU A 77 17.70 8.06 2.08
CA GLU A 77 18.32 8.07 3.40
C GLU A 77 17.78 6.97 4.31
N ILE A 78 16.52 6.54 4.10
CA ILE A 78 15.92 5.44 4.86
C ILE A 78 16.33 4.12 4.23
N LYS A 79 17.27 3.44 4.91
CA LYS A 79 17.84 2.15 4.48
C LYS A 79 17.18 0.93 5.12
N ASP A 80 16.47 1.11 6.24
CA ASP A 80 15.77 0.04 6.94
C ASP A 80 14.54 0.55 7.70
N ILE A 81 13.59 -0.34 7.94
CA ILE A 81 12.45 -0.13 8.85
C ILE A 81 12.31 -1.37 9.74
N LYS A 82 12.50 -1.20 11.04
CA LYS A 82 12.33 -2.24 12.06
C LYS A 82 11.02 -2.07 12.80
#